data_AF-A0A6P0ND78-F1
#
_entry.id   AF-A0A6P0ND78-F1
#
_cell.length_a   1.000
_cell.length_b   1.000
_cell.length_c   1.000
_cell.angle_alpha   90.00
_cell.angle_beta   90.00
_cell.angle_gamma   90.00
#
_symmetry.space_group_name_H-M   'P 1'
#
loop_
_entity.id
_entity.type
_entity.pdbx_description
1 polymer ?
#
loop_
_entity_poly.entity_id
_entity_poly.type
_entity_poly.pdbx_seq_one_letter_code
_entity_poly.pdbx_strand_id
1 'polypeptide(L)'
;AANNQLEDEQRHGITIESRGIIYCPDYVINAGGLINVYNEMIGYEEEKAFEQLDNIYSTIKEILLLADEQKINTGEAARQLAEQRILEIKKSKFQLI
;
A
#
# COMPACT_ATOMS: atom_id res chain seq x y z
N ALA A 1 5.03 -0.40 -14.92
CA ALA A 1 4.85 -1.15 -13.65
C ALA A 1 4.45 -2.58 -13.96
N ALA A 2 4.78 -3.54 -13.11
CA ALA A 2 4.39 -4.96 -13.24
C ALA A 2 3.51 -5.39 -12.07
N ASN A 3 2.64 -6.38 -12.29
CA ASN A 3 1.76 -7.00 -11.28
C ASN A 3 2.22 -8.43 -11.00
N ASN A 4 1.94 -8.93 -9.80
CA ASN A 4 2.32 -10.26 -9.31
C ASN A 4 3.83 -10.48 -9.41
N GLN A 5 4.62 -9.50 -8.96
CA GLN A 5 6.08 -9.52 -9.13
C GLN A 5 6.76 -10.67 -8.37
N LEU A 6 6.14 -11.15 -7.28
CA LEU A 6 6.60 -12.29 -6.51
C LEU A 6 5.66 -13.47 -6.75
N GLU A 7 6.17 -14.55 -7.37
CA GLU A 7 5.39 -15.78 -7.57
C GLU A 7 4.91 -16.41 -6.24
N ASP A 8 5.79 -16.43 -5.24
CA ASP A 8 5.50 -16.83 -3.87
C ASP A 8 5.84 -15.65 -2.96
N GLU A 9 4.83 -14.89 -2.56
CA GLU A 9 5.00 -13.65 -1.78
C GLU A 9 5.73 -13.87 -0.46
N GLN A 10 5.43 -14.99 0.23
CA GLN A 10 6.02 -15.29 1.53
C GLN A 10 7.48 -15.70 1.36
N ARG A 11 7.76 -16.69 0.50
CA ARG A 11 9.12 -17.20 0.30
C ARG A 11 10.02 -16.15 -0.32
N HIS A 12 9.55 -15.46 -1.35
CA HIS A 12 10.36 -14.47 -2.08
C HIS A 12 10.51 -13.18 -1.27
N GLY A 13 9.47 -12.74 -0.56
CA GLY A 13 9.54 -11.57 0.33
C GLY A 13 10.64 -11.73 1.37
N ILE A 14 10.66 -12.87 2.08
CA ILE A 14 11.71 -13.19 3.06
C ILE A 14 13.09 -13.29 2.40
N THR A 15 13.17 -13.91 1.22
CA THR A 15 14.46 -14.06 0.51
C THR A 15 15.05 -12.72 0.09
N ILE A 16 14.22 -11.79 -0.38
CA ILE A 16 14.64 -10.44 -0.78
C ILE A 16 15.09 -9.63 0.45
N GLU A 17 14.30 -9.69 1.53
CA GLU A 17 14.60 -9.01 2.79
C GLU A 17 15.93 -9.51 3.40
N SER A 18 16.13 -10.83 3.49
CA SER A 18 17.39 -11.42 4.00
C SER A 18 18.63 -11.05 3.21
N ARG A 19 18.47 -10.55 1.97
CA ARG A 19 19.55 -10.03 1.12
C ARG A 19 19.77 -8.52 1.28
N GLY A 20 19.02 -7.86 2.17
CA GLY A 20 19.08 -6.42 2.37
C GLY A 20 18.49 -5.61 1.21
N ILE A 21 17.62 -6.23 0.39
CA ILE A 21 16.97 -5.56 -0.73
C ILE A 21 15.65 -4.98 -0.24
N ILE A 22 15.47 -3.66 -0.43
CA ILE A 22 14.20 -3.01 -0.15
C ILE A 22 13.23 -3.33 -1.28
N TYR A 23 12.10 -3.95 -0.92
CA TYR A 23 11.01 -4.24 -1.85
C TYR A 23 9.75 -3.47 -1.48
N CYS A 24 9.24 -2.70 -2.44
CA CYS A 24 7.96 -2.01 -2.36
C CYS A 24 6.88 -2.90 -2.99
N PRO A 25 5.82 -3.27 -2.25
CA PRO A 25 4.73 -4.11 -2.78
C PRO A 25 4.14 -3.51 -4.06
N ASP A 26 3.99 -4.36 -5.07
CA ASP A 26 3.62 -3.97 -6.43
C ASP A 26 2.26 -3.26 -6.48
N TYR A 27 1.23 -3.82 -5.86
CA TYR A 27 -0.12 -3.26 -5.79
C TYR A 27 -0.21 -1.93 -5.05
N VAL A 28 0.81 -1.55 -4.28
CA VAL A 28 0.89 -0.23 -3.62
C VAL A 28 1.63 0.76 -4.49
N ILE A 29 2.83 0.42 -4.96
CA ILE A 29 3.67 1.34 -5.74
C ILE A 29 3.04 1.67 -7.10
N ASN A 30 2.21 0.77 -7.66
CA ASN A 30 1.55 0.97 -8.94
C ASN A 30 0.12 1.54 -8.84
N ALA A 31 -0.34 1.93 -7.64
CA ALA A 31 -1.71 2.38 -7.38
C ALA A 31 -2.13 3.65 -8.15
N GLY A 32 -1.17 4.40 -8.71
CA GLY A 32 -1.42 5.63 -9.47
C GLY A 32 -2.43 5.47 -10.62
N GLY A 33 -2.47 4.31 -11.28
CA GLY A 33 -3.46 4.04 -12.33
C GLY A 33 -4.90 4.03 -11.82
N LEU A 34 -5.13 3.40 -10.66
CA LEU A 34 -6.46 3.37 -10.03
C LEU A 34 -6.84 4.74 -9.47
N ILE A 35 -5.89 5.48 -8.90
CA ILE A 35 -6.09 6.86 -8.46
C ILE A 35 -6.56 7.73 -9.64
N ASN A 36 -5.89 7.62 -10.79
CA ASN A 36 -6.26 8.39 -11.97
C ASN A 36 -7.68 8.06 -12.46
N VAL A 37 -8.00 6.77 -12.63
CA VAL A 37 -9.33 6.32 -13.05
C VAL A 37 -10.42 6.76 -12.06
N TYR A 38 -10.16 6.72 -10.75
CA TYR A 38 -11.09 7.23 -9.75
C TYR A 38 -11.39 8.72 -9.94
N ASN A 39 -10.36 9.55 -10.18
CA ASN A 39 -10.56 10.98 -10.43
C ASN A 39 -11.31 11.26 -11.74
N GLU A 40 -11.13 10.44 -12.78
CA GLU A 40 -11.93 10.51 -14.00
C GLU A 40 -13.43 10.26 -13.73
N MET A 41 -13.76 9.38 -12.79
CA MET A 41 -15.15 9.04 -12.44
C MET A 41 -15.88 10.12 -11.63
N ILE A 42 -15.16 10.89 -10.80
CA ILE A 42 -15.76 11.86 -9.87
C ILE A 42 -15.69 13.32 -10.36
N GLY A 43 -15.07 13.55 -11.52
CA GLY A 43 -14.73 14.87 -12.03
C GLY A 43 -13.24 15.14 -11.84
N TYR A 44 -12.51 15.18 -12.95
CA TYR A 44 -11.05 15.22 -12.93
C TYR A 44 -10.53 16.60 -12.52
N GLU A 45 -9.85 16.64 -11.38
CA GLU A 45 -9.09 17.79 -10.90
C GLU A 45 -7.62 17.34 -10.74
N GLU A 46 -6.75 17.86 -11.61
CA GLU A 46 -5.35 17.42 -11.70
C GLU A 46 -4.62 17.55 -10.35
N GLU A 47 -4.80 18.68 -9.65
CA GLU A 47 -4.19 18.94 -8.35
C GLU A 47 -4.55 17.86 -7.31
N LYS A 48 -5.84 17.48 -7.23
CA LYS A 48 -6.29 16.40 -6.33
C LYS A 48 -5.72 15.03 -6.71
N ALA A 49 -5.61 14.75 -7.99
CA ALA A 49 -5.01 13.50 -8.46
C ALA A 49 -3.53 13.41 -8.05
N PHE A 50 -2.78 14.51 -8.16
CA PHE A 50 -1.39 14.58 -7.71
C PHE A 50 -1.26 14.50 -6.17
N GLU A 51 -2.10 15.19 -5.42
CA GLU A 51 -2.13 15.05 -3.95
C GLU A 51 -2.40 13.60 -3.52
N GLN A 52 -3.29 12.90 -4.21
CA GLN A 52 -3.55 11.49 -3.95
C GLN A 52 -2.38 10.59 -4.35
N LEU A 53 -1.67 10.93 -5.44
CA LEU A 53 -0.48 10.22 -5.87
C LEU A 53 0.65 10.33 -4.84
N ASP A 54 0.83 11.50 -4.21
CA ASP A 54 1.82 11.73 -3.16
C ASP A 54 1.61 10.82 -1.93
N ASN A 55 0.37 10.38 -1.68
CA ASN A 55 0.08 9.42 -0.62
C ASN A 55 0.69 8.03 -0.86
N ILE A 56 1.07 7.68 -2.08
CA ILE A 56 1.80 6.44 -2.37
C ILE A 56 3.15 6.45 -1.63
N TYR A 57 3.88 7.57 -1.69
CA TYR A 57 5.16 7.72 -0.98
C TYR A 57 4.98 7.51 0.53
N SER A 58 4.01 8.22 1.13
CA SER A 58 3.72 8.11 2.56
C SER A 58 3.31 6.69 2.97
N THR A 59 2.49 6.03 2.15
CA THR A 59 2.04 4.65 2.40
C THR A 59 3.19 3.66 2.31
N ILE A 60 4.07 3.76 1.30
CA ILE A 60 5.27 2.92 1.21
C ILE A 60 6.18 3.14 2.40
N LYS A 61 6.39 4.39 2.83
CA LYS A 61 7.18 4.70 4.02
C LYS A 61 6.61 4.04 5.27
N GLU A 62 5.29 4.10 5.46
CA GLU A 62 4.59 3.45 6.57
C GLU A 62 4.76 1.92 6.54
N ILE A 63 4.63 1.31 5.36
CA ILE A 63 4.86 -0.14 5.17
C ILE A 63 6.29 -0.53 5.55
N LEU A 64 7.29 0.23 5.12
CA LEU A 64 8.69 -0.06 5.42
C LEU A 64 8.99 0.05 6.92
N LEU A 65 8.44 1.07 7.58
CA LEU A 65 8.60 1.25 9.03
C LEU A 65 7.91 0.11 9.80
N LEU A 66 6.70 -0.26 9.41
CA LEU A 66 5.94 -1.34 10.03
C LEU A 66 6.64 -2.70 9.86
N ALA A 67 7.17 -2.96 8.66
CA ALA A 67 7.95 -4.15 8.37
C ALA A 67 9.19 -4.26 9.27
N ASP A 68 9.94 -3.15 9.42
CA ASP A 68 11.13 -3.14 10.29
C ASP A 68 10.77 -3.26 11.78
N GLU A 69 9.70 -2.59 12.24
CA GLU A 69 9.26 -2.63 13.63
C GLU A 69 8.81 -4.05 14.03
N GLN A 70 8.02 -4.70 13.17
CA GLN A 70 7.45 -6.02 13.47
C GLN A 70 8.29 -7.20 12.99
N LYS A 71 9.39 -6.96 12.27
CA LYS A 71 10.25 -7.98 11.67
C LYS A 71 9.49 -8.93 10.75
N ILE A 72 8.71 -8.34 9.85
CA ILE A 72 7.91 -9.02 8.83
C ILE A 72 8.27 -8.48 7.44
N ASN A 73 8.02 -9.27 6.40
CA ASN A 73 8.24 -8.79 5.03
C ASN A 73 7.26 -7.67 4.65
N THR A 74 7.62 -6.86 3.66
CA THR A 74 6.84 -5.67 3.27
C THR A 74 5.48 -5.99 2.67
N GLY A 75 5.30 -7.17 2.05
CA GLY A 75 3.99 -7.61 1.56
C GLY A 75 3.01 -7.88 2.70
N GLU A 76 3.49 -8.54 3.75
CA GLU A 76 2.73 -8.79 4.98
C GLU A 76 2.43 -7.50 5.75
N ALA A 77 3.39 -6.59 5.88
CA ALA A 77 3.17 -5.27 6.47
C ALA A 77 2.10 -4.46 5.70
N ALA A 78 2.13 -4.48 4.37
CA ALA A 78 1.13 -3.81 3.55
C ALA A 78 -0.27 -4.40 3.71
N ARG A 79 -0.39 -5.74 3.82
CA ARG A 79 -1.65 -6.42 4.12
C ARG A 79 -2.21 -5.97 5.48
N GLN A 80 -1.38 -5.96 6.52
CA GLN A 80 -1.80 -5.53 7.85
C GLN A 80 -2.26 -4.07 7.87
N LEU A 81 -1.51 -3.17 7.23
CA LEU A 81 -1.88 -1.77 7.13
C LEU A 81 -3.23 -1.58 6.42
N ALA A 82 -3.47 -2.30 5.33
CA ALA A 82 -4.74 -2.26 4.62
C ALA A 82 -5.90 -2.77 5.50
N GLU A 83 -5.72 -3.89 6.19
CA GLU A 83 -6.72 -4.45 7.11
C GLU A 83 -7.04 -3.50 8.27
N GLN A 84 -6.02 -2.87 8.86
CA GLN A 84 -6.19 -1.86 9.91
C GLN A 84 -7.06 -0.70 9.43
N ARG A 85 -6.73 -0.10 8.28
CA ARG A 85 -7.51 1.02 7.69
C ARG A 85 -8.97 0.63 7.44
N ILE A 86 -9.23 -0.57 6.93
CA ILE A 86 -10.61 -1.08 6.73
C ILE A 86 -11.36 -1.22 8.06
N LEU A 87 -10.71 -1.79 9.08
CA LEU A 87 -11.31 -1.99 10.40
C LEU A 87 -11.58 -0.68 11.13
N GLU A 88 -10.69 0.30 11.02
CA GLU A 88 -10.86 1.64 11.59
C GLU A 88 -12.07 2.35 10.99
N ILE A 89 -12.18 2.39 9.66
CA ILE A 89 -13.34 2.98 8.98
C ILE A 89 -14.63 2.27 9.38
N LYS A 90 -14.60 0.93 9.50
CA LYS A 90 -15.75 0.16 9.96
C LYS A 90 -16.17 0.60 11.37
N LYS A 91 -15.24 0.67 12.33
CA LYS A 91 -15.52 1.11 13.71
C LYS A 91 -16.08 2.53 13.76
N SER A 92 -15.45 3.48 13.06
CA SER A 92 -15.91 4.87 13.01
C SER A 92 -17.33 5.00 12.47
N LYS A 93 -17.68 4.24 11.43
CA LYS A 93 -19.05 4.21 10.89
C LYS A 93 -20.07 3.68 11.90
N PHE A 94 -19.73 2.66 12.68
CA PHE A 94 -20.65 2.11 13.70
C PHE A 94 -20.81 3.03 14.92
N GLN A 95 -19.84 3.89 15.22
CA GLN A 95 -19.88 4.81 16.36
C GLN A 95 -20.64 6.13 16.07
N LEU A 96 -20.95 6.37 14.78
CA LEU A 96 -21.73 7.51 14.29
C LEU A 96 -23.24 7.21 14.14
N ILE A 97 -23.68 6.00 14.51
CA ILE A 97 -25.09 5.53 14.48
C ILE A 97 -25.52 5.23 15.92
#